data_AF-G0WAT2-F1
#
_entry.id   AF-G0WAT2-F1
#
_cell.length_a   1.000
_cell.length_b   1.000
_cell.length_c   1.000
_cell.angle_alpha   90.00
_cell.angle_beta   90.00
_cell.angle_gamma   90.00
#
_symmetry.space_group_name_H-M   'P 1'
#
loop_
_entity.id
_entity.type
_entity.pdbx_description
1 polymer ?
#
loop_
_entity_poly.entity_id
_entity_poly.type
_entity_poly.pdbx_seq_one_letter_code
_entity_poly.pdbx_strand_id
1 'polypeptide(L)'
;MSSTNNMYRLMILLEEEIGEPDLKDGSIDEATETETKDVHNSDEEKNVKKMHEFIEELILPFGTEELDLLNEWFDKFDEEICIPNEGHIKYEITSDGLIVLLLDKEIEDVVGEIKKFIETNQ
;
A
#
# COMPACT_ATOMS: atom_id res chain seq x y z
N MET A 1 0.96 -32.94 -11.87
CA MET A 1 0.90 -32.26 -10.55
C MET A 1 1.37 -30.85 -10.81
N SER A 2 0.43 -29.93 -11.02
CA SER A 2 0.76 -28.52 -11.17
C SER A 2 1.05 -28.01 -9.77
N SER A 3 2.33 -27.95 -9.41
CA SER A 3 2.76 -27.16 -8.25
C SER A 3 2.51 -25.70 -8.61
N THR A 4 1.29 -25.23 -8.36
CA THR A 4 1.00 -23.80 -8.31
C THR A 4 1.80 -23.28 -7.13
N ASN A 5 2.99 -22.74 -7.42
CA ASN A 5 3.79 -21.97 -6.47
C ASN A 5 2.94 -20.76 -6.09
N ASN A 6 2.10 -20.92 -5.08
CA ASN A 6 1.34 -19.83 -4.49
C ASN A 6 2.32 -19.11 -3.57
N MET A 7 3.22 -18.33 -4.15
CA MET A 7 4.13 -17.46 -3.40
C MET A 7 3.37 -16.20 -3.01
N TYR A 8 3.68 -15.65 -1.84
CA TYR A 8 3.15 -14.35 -1.47
C TYR A 8 3.75 -13.25 -2.32
N ARG A 9 2.89 -12.33 -2.77
CA ARG A 9 3.29 -11.10 -3.45
C ARG A 9 3.01 -9.93 -2.54
N LEU A 10 4.01 -9.09 -2.36
CA LEU A 10 3.98 -7.90 -1.53
C LEU A 10 3.97 -6.68 -2.45
N MET A 11 2.86 -5.96 -2.44
CA MET A 11 2.62 -4.77 -3.23
C MET A 11 2.75 -3.54 -2.34
N ILE A 12 3.56 -2.57 -2.76
CA ILE A 12 3.84 -1.35 -2.03
C ILE A 12 3.14 -0.18 -2.73
N LEU A 13 2.28 0.53 -2.00
CA LEU A 13 1.59 1.73 -2.44
C LEU A 13 1.91 2.90 -1.51
N LEU A 14 2.16 4.07 -2.08
CA LEU A 14 2.25 5.32 -1.33
C LEU A 14 0.89 6.02 -1.30
N GLU A 15 0.39 6.29 -0.11
CA GLU A 15 -0.77 7.12 0.16
C GLU A 15 -0.32 8.58 0.29
N GLU A 16 -0.83 9.46 -0.58
CA GLU A 16 -0.68 10.91 -0.44
C GLU A 16 -2.06 11.53 -0.18
N GLU A 17 -2.20 12.28 0.92
CA GLU A 17 -3.33 13.19 1.10
C GLU A 17 -3.14 14.40 0.20
N ILE A 18 -3.89 14.43 -0.90
CA ILE A 18 -4.04 15.64 -1.68
C ILE A 18 -4.95 16.54 -0.88
N GLY A 19 -4.34 17.47 -0.13
CA GLY A 19 -5.04 18.58 0.48
C GLY A 19 -5.93 19.22 -0.58
N GLU A 20 -7.21 19.41 -0.23
CA GLU A 20 -8.19 20.06 -1.11
C GLU A 20 -7.53 21.27 -1.79
N PRO A 21 -7.59 21.41 -3.13
CA PRO A 21 -7.28 22.71 -3.71
C PRO A 21 -8.25 23.67 -3.06
N ASP A 22 -7.73 24.64 -2.29
CA ASP A 22 -8.50 25.69 -1.64
C ASP A 22 -9.38 26.32 -2.73
N LEU A 23 -10.64 25.92 -2.83
CA LEU A 23 -11.62 26.49 -3.75
C LEU A 23 -12.03 27.84 -3.16
N LYS A 24 -11.08 28.76 -3.11
CA LYS A 24 -11.32 30.17 -2.87
C LYS A 24 -10.76 30.97 -4.03
N ASP A 25 -11.74 31.44 -4.80
CA ASP A 25 -11.76 32.69 -5.53
C ASP A 25 -11.64 32.59 -7.06
N GLY A 26 -12.74 33.00 -7.72
CA GLY A 26 -12.68 33.69 -9.00
C GLY A 26 -12.71 32.82 -10.25
N SER A 27 -13.88 32.81 -10.90
CA SER A 27 -14.12 32.68 -12.34
C SER A 27 -12.91 32.42 -13.28
N ILE A 28 -13.01 31.39 -14.13
CA ILE A 28 -13.06 31.48 -15.62
C ILE A 28 -12.93 30.06 -16.22
N ASP A 29 -13.74 29.83 -17.24
CA ASP A 29 -13.87 28.70 -18.16
C ASP A 29 -12.58 28.05 -18.71
N GLU A 30 -12.78 26.80 -19.13
CA GLU A 30 -12.23 26.13 -20.33
C GLU A 30 -11.23 24.97 -20.10
N ALA A 31 -11.79 23.77 -20.34
CA ALA A 31 -11.18 22.56 -20.86
C ALA A 31 -9.89 22.01 -20.21
N THR A 32 -10.04 20.95 -19.41
CA THR A 32 -9.22 19.76 -19.63
C THR A 32 -9.95 18.51 -19.15
N GLU A 33 -10.30 17.68 -20.13
CA GLU A 33 -10.79 16.32 -19.93
C GLU A 33 -9.68 15.47 -19.31
N THR A 34 -9.95 14.85 -18.17
CA THR A 34 -9.43 13.49 -17.94
C THR A 34 -10.43 12.72 -17.10
N GLU A 35 -11.02 11.73 -17.76
CA GLU A 35 -11.90 10.73 -17.19
C GLU A 35 -11.22 9.97 -16.05
N THR A 36 -11.87 9.92 -14.89
CA THR A 36 -12.07 8.65 -14.19
C THR A 36 -13.47 8.67 -13.60
N LYS A 37 -14.34 7.85 -14.22
CA LYS A 37 -15.64 7.47 -13.69
C LYS A 37 -15.41 6.65 -12.42
N ASP A 38 -15.97 7.09 -11.31
CA ASP A 38 -16.52 6.14 -10.35
C ASP A 38 -17.84 6.69 -9.80
N VAL A 39 -18.86 5.84 -9.83
CA VAL A 39 -20.27 6.17 -9.63
C VAL A 39 -20.69 5.70 -8.24
N HIS A 40 -20.94 6.67 -7.36
CA HIS A 40 -22.03 6.71 -6.37
C HIS A 40 -22.06 5.63 -5.27
N ASN A 41 -21.80 6.03 -4.02
CA ASN A 41 -22.83 5.87 -2.97
C ASN A 41 -22.65 6.90 -1.84
N SER A 42 -23.79 7.32 -1.32
CA SER A 42 -23.98 8.34 -0.29
C SER A 42 -23.39 7.90 1.05
N ASP A 43 -22.55 8.74 1.67
CA ASP A 43 -22.50 8.98 3.12
C ASP A 43 -21.54 10.17 3.36
N GLU A 44 -21.92 11.10 4.22
CA GLU A 44 -21.19 12.33 4.56
C GLU A 44 -19.93 12.04 5.40
N GLU A 45 -18.98 11.30 4.86
CA GLU A 45 -17.61 11.27 5.36
C GLU A 45 -16.73 12.04 4.38
N LYS A 46 -15.95 12.98 4.91
CA LYS A 46 -14.99 13.79 4.16
C LYS A 46 -14.15 12.89 3.25
N ASN A 47 -14.51 12.84 1.97
CA ASN A 47 -13.82 12.07 0.96
C ASN A 47 -12.51 12.81 0.64
N VAL A 48 -11.53 12.66 1.53
CA VAL A 48 -10.15 13.03 1.22
C VAL A 48 -9.77 12.13 0.05
N LYS A 49 -9.60 12.72 -1.13
CA LYS A 49 -9.09 12.01 -2.31
C LYS A 49 -7.65 11.60 -2.01
N LYS A 50 -7.50 10.43 -1.41
CA LYS A 50 -6.19 9.80 -1.19
C LYS A 50 -5.77 9.18 -2.52
N MET A 51 -4.63 9.62 -3.05
CA MET A 51 -4.01 8.94 -4.19
C MET A 51 -3.13 7.83 -3.66
N HIS A 52 -3.31 6.63 -4.21
CA HIS A 52 -2.43 5.49 -3.97
C HIS A 52 -1.51 5.35 -5.19
N GLU A 53 -0.25 5.73 -5.03
CA GLU A 53 0.77 5.55 -6.06
C GLU A 53 1.42 4.18 -5.92
N PHE A 54 1.28 3.33 -6.95
CA PHE A 54 1.99 2.04 -6.98
C PHE A 54 3.49 2.27 -7.12
N ILE A 55 4.26 1.74 -6.16
CA ILE A 55 5.71 1.85 -6.17
C ILE A 55 6.36 0.59 -6.71
N GLU A 56 6.05 -0.56 -6.10
CA GLU A 56 6.70 -1.81 -6.48
C GLU A 56 5.90 -3.04 -6.03
N GLU A 57 6.17 -4.17 -6.70
CA GLU A 57 5.73 -5.50 -6.31
C GLU A 57 6.96 -6.39 -6.06
N LEU A 58 7.01 -7.05 -4.90
CA LEU A 58 8.04 -8.00 -4.50
C LEU A 58 7.44 -9.39 -4.29
N ILE A 59 8.19 -10.43 -4.61
CA ILE A 59 7.77 -11.81 -4.38
C ILE A 59 8.53 -12.34 -3.17
N LEU A 60 7.79 -12.81 -2.18
CA LEU A 60 8.34 -13.38 -0.96
C LEU A 60 8.71 -14.86 -1.20
N PRO A 61 9.77 -15.37 -0.54
CA PRO A 61 10.30 -16.71 -0.79
C PRO A 61 9.44 -17.84 -0.21
N PHE A 62 8.35 -17.51 0.50
CA PHE A 62 7.49 -18.46 1.20
C PHE A 62 6.12 -18.61 0.51
N GLY A 63 5.55 -19.82 0.63
CA GLY A 63 4.26 -20.17 0.04
C GLY A 63 3.06 -19.78 0.91
N THR A 64 1.86 -19.70 0.32
CA THR A 64 0.57 -19.56 1.03
C THR A 64 0.28 -20.70 2.01
N GLU A 65 0.98 -21.81 1.85
CA GLU A 65 0.95 -22.97 2.76
C GLU A 65 1.81 -22.77 4.02
N GLU A 66 2.67 -21.76 4.06
CA GLU A 66 3.62 -21.46 5.14
C GLU A 66 3.20 -20.23 5.96
N LEU A 67 1.90 -20.14 6.27
CA LEU A 67 1.31 -19.04 7.07
C LEU A 67 1.99 -18.85 8.44
N ASP A 68 2.44 -19.93 9.08
CA ASP A 68 3.16 -19.84 10.35
C ASP A 68 4.50 -19.11 10.20
N LEU A 69 5.29 -19.45 9.17
CA LEU A 69 6.55 -18.76 8.86
C LEU A 69 6.28 -17.32 8.45
N LEU A 70 5.19 -17.08 7.71
CA LEU A 70 4.78 -15.75 7.35
C LEU A 70 4.49 -14.89 8.58
N ASN A 71 3.77 -15.43 9.56
CA ASN A 71 3.50 -14.73 10.81
C ASN A 71 4.79 -14.41 11.56
N GLU A 72 5.73 -15.36 11.70
CA GLU A 72 7.02 -15.10 12.34
C GLU A 72 7.86 -14.06 11.59
N TRP A 73 7.79 -14.06 10.26
CA TRP A 73 8.44 -13.06 9.42
C TRP A 73 7.78 -11.68 9.61
N PHE A 74 6.45 -11.63 9.64
CA PHE A 74 5.70 -10.40 9.89
C PHE A 74 5.91 -9.87 11.29
N ASP A 75 6.08 -10.72 12.30
CA ASP A 75 6.35 -10.29 13.68
C ASP A 75 7.67 -9.49 13.74
N LYS A 76 8.70 -9.98 13.03
CA LYS A 76 9.98 -9.26 12.88
C LYS A 76 9.86 -8.01 12.02
N PHE A 77 9.09 -8.10 10.93
CA PHE A 77 8.81 -6.95 10.07
C PHE A 77 8.10 -5.85 10.87
N ASP A 78 7.15 -6.23 11.74
CA ASP A 78 6.44 -5.31 12.59
C ASP A 78 7.40 -4.64 13.57
N GLU A 79 8.25 -5.43 14.25
CA GLU A 79 9.24 -4.92 15.20
C GLU A 79 10.25 -3.94 14.57
N GLU A 80 10.77 -4.25 13.37
CA GLU A 80 11.79 -3.43 12.71
C GLU A 80 11.25 -2.29 11.85
N ILE A 81 10.07 -2.45 11.25
CA ILE A 81 9.53 -1.51 10.24
C ILE A 81 8.23 -0.86 10.72
N CYS A 82 7.26 -1.63 11.21
CA CYS A 82 5.95 -1.06 11.58
C CYS A 82 6.01 -0.26 12.88
N ILE A 83 6.63 -0.77 13.94
CA ILE A 83 6.74 -0.09 15.25
C ILE A 83 7.41 1.29 15.13
N PRO A 84 8.56 1.45 14.45
CA PRO A 84 9.17 2.79 14.32
C PRO A 84 8.36 3.76 13.46
N ASN A 85 7.51 3.24 12.56
CA ASN A 85 6.69 4.01 11.64
C ASN A 85 5.18 3.87 11.94
N GLU A 86 4.86 3.57 13.20
CA GLU A 86 3.51 3.25 13.65
C GLU A 86 2.57 4.45 13.40
N GLY A 87 1.47 4.21 12.69
CA GLY A 87 0.49 5.23 12.31
C GLY A 87 0.61 5.74 10.86
N HIS A 88 1.73 5.48 10.17
CA HIS A 88 1.96 5.85 8.77
C HIS A 88 2.10 4.66 7.83
N ILE A 89 2.21 3.44 8.37
CA ILE A 89 2.19 2.18 7.61
C ILE A 89 0.90 1.43 7.92
N LYS A 90 0.24 0.95 6.87
CA LYS A 90 -0.86 -0.01 6.94
C LYS A 90 -0.54 -1.17 6.03
N TYR A 91 -0.99 -2.37 6.40
CA TYR A 91 -0.85 -3.52 5.54
C TYR A 91 -2.10 -4.39 5.59
N GLU A 92 -2.36 -5.07 4.48
CA GLU A 92 -3.46 -6.01 4.32
C GLU A 92 -2.91 -7.31 3.75
N ILE A 93 -3.14 -8.41 4.47
CA ILE A 93 -2.69 -9.74 4.07
C ILE A 93 -3.91 -10.53 3.62
N THR A 94 -3.95 -10.88 2.34
CA THR A 94 -5.01 -11.68 1.74
C THR A 94 -4.60 -13.14 1.71
N SER A 95 -5.53 -14.04 2.05
CA SER A 95 -5.31 -15.49 2.03
C SER A 95 -5.02 -16.08 0.65
N ASP A 96 -5.21 -15.29 -0.42
CA ASP A 96 -4.90 -15.66 -1.81
C ASP A 96 -3.40 -15.52 -2.15
N GLY A 97 -2.57 -15.08 -1.21
CA GLY A 97 -1.14 -14.88 -1.44
C GLY A 97 -0.77 -13.46 -1.86
N LEU A 98 -1.58 -12.47 -1.48
CA LEU A 98 -1.35 -11.07 -1.80
C LEU A 98 -1.29 -10.24 -0.52
N ILE A 99 -0.22 -9.47 -0.38
CA ILE A 99 0.06 -8.57 0.72
C ILE A 99 0.10 -7.17 0.13
N VAL A 100 -0.68 -6.26 0.66
CA VAL A 100 -0.71 -4.85 0.26
C VAL A 100 -0.14 -4.04 1.40
N LEU A 101 0.88 -3.24 1.14
CA LEU A 101 1.44 -2.25 2.05
C LEU A 101 1.05 -0.87 1.54
N LEU A 102 0.36 -0.12 2.37
CA LEU A 102 0.06 1.29 2.16
C LEU A 102 0.95 2.09 3.11
N LEU A 103 1.84 2.90 2.55
CA LEU A 103 2.72 3.78 3.29
C LEU A 103 2.32 5.22 3.02
N ASP A 104 2.27 6.07 4.03
CA ASP A 104 2.15 7.50 3.79
C ASP A 104 3.37 8.04 3.04
N LYS A 105 3.17 9.03 2.17
CA LYS A 105 4.28 9.69 1.45
C LYS A 105 5.34 10.28 2.39
N GLU A 106 4.96 10.63 3.62
CA GLU A 106 5.87 11.14 4.64
C GLU A 106 6.97 10.12 5.03
N ILE A 107 6.74 8.83 4.79
CA ILE A 107 7.64 7.72 5.11
C ILE A 107 8.09 6.95 3.86
N GLU A 108 8.15 7.61 2.70
CA GLU A 108 8.62 7.01 1.45
C GLU A 108 10.00 6.32 1.61
N ASP A 109 10.89 6.87 2.44
CA ASP A 109 12.19 6.28 2.74
C ASP A 109 12.11 4.84 3.30
N VAL A 110 11.01 4.51 3.99
CA VAL A 110 10.78 3.18 4.58
C VAL A 110 10.61 2.11 3.50
N VAL A 111 10.19 2.48 2.28
CA VAL A 111 10.15 1.55 1.15
C VAL A 111 11.52 0.91 0.91
N GLY A 112 12.61 1.69 1.07
CA GLY A 112 13.96 1.17 0.97
C GLY A 112 14.31 0.17 2.07
N GLU A 113 13.82 0.39 3.29
CA GLU A 113 14.00 -0.52 4.41
C GLU A 113 13.22 -1.82 4.21
N ILE A 114 11.98 -1.73 3.74
CA ILE A 114 11.14 -2.89 3.39
C ILE A 114 11.83 -3.76 2.35
N LYS A 115 12.31 -3.15 1.26
CA LYS A 115 13.05 -3.89 0.21
C LYS A 115 14.25 -4.61 0.79
N LYS A 116 15.06 -3.90 1.56
CA LYS A 116 16.28 -4.45 2.17
C LYS A 116 15.95 -5.57 3.16
N PHE A 117 14.87 -5.42 3.94
CA PHE A 117 14.40 -6.43 4.86
C PHE A 117 13.96 -7.70 4.12
N ILE A 118 13.20 -7.56 3.03
CA ILE A 118 12.79 -8.68 2.18
C ILE A 118 14.02 -9.37 1.56
N GLU A 119 14.97 -8.62 1.00
CA GLU A 119 16.21 -9.19 0.43
C GLU A 119 17.09 -9.88 1.47
N THR A 120 17.10 -9.39 2.71
CA THR A 120 17.90 -9.98 3.80
C THR A 120 17.25 -11.23 4.38
N ASN A 121 15.91 -11.28 4.38
CA ASN A 121 15.11 -12.39 4.90
C ASN A 121 14.54 -13.28 3.76
N GLN A 122 15.20 -13.26 2.60
CA GLN A 122 14.87 -14.09 1.44
C GLN A 122 15.40 -15.52 1.53
#